data_AF-A0A537LJE6-F1
#
_entry.id   AF-A0A537LJE6-F1
#
_cell.length_a   1.000
_cell.length_b   1.000
_cell.length_c   1.000
_cell.angle_alpha   90.00
_cell.angle_beta   90.00
_cell.angle_gamma   90.00
#
_symmetry.space_group_name_H-M   'P 1'
#
loop_
_entity.id
_entity.type
_entity.pdbx_description
1 polymer ?
#
loop_
_entity_poly.entity_id
_entity_poly.type
_entity_poly.pdbx_seq_one_letter_code
_entity_poly.pdbx_strand_id
1 'polypeptide(L)' 'EAHLRLARQAYERGELVLAGALADPVDGAVLVFRGPTPQAAEAFARADPYVTNKLVTRWRVRKWTTVVGEGVTPP' A
#
# COMPACT_ATOMS: atom_id res chain seq x y z
N GLU A 1 10.65 -0.87 -12.62
CA GLU A 1 9.41 -0.60 -13.38
C GLU A 1 8.21 -1.45 -12.95
N ALA A 2 8.34 -2.78 -12.82
CA ALA A 2 7.19 -3.65 -12.52
C ALA A 2 6.44 -3.33 -11.20
N HIS A 3 7.14 -2.94 -10.12
CA HIS A 3 6.54 -2.44 -8.89
C HIS A 3 5.64 -1.21 -9.14
N LEU A 4 6.17 -0.20 -9.85
CA LEU A 4 5.43 1.03 -10.14
C LEU A 4 4.20 0.77 -11.02
N ARG A 5 4.30 -0.16 -11.98
CA ARG A 5 3.15 -0.59 -12.79
C ARG A 5 2.08 -1.24 -11.93
N LEU A 6 2.45 -2.13 -11.01
CA LEU A 6 1.52 -2.75 -10.06
C LEU A 6 0.84 -1.70 -9.19
N ALA A 7 1.60 -0.72 -8.68
CA ALA A 7 1.08 0.38 -7.87
C ALA A 7 0.10 1.26 -8.67
N ARG A 8 0.45 1.60 -9.92
CA ARG A 8 -0.43 2.36 -10.82
C ARG A 8 -1.76 1.64 -11.04
N GLN A 9 -1.72 0.34 -11.34
CA GLN A 9 -2.93 -0.45 -11.56
C GLN A 9 -3.81 -0.54 -10.30
N ALA A 10 -3.20 -0.69 -9.12
CA ALA A 10 -3.95 -0.67 -7.86
C ALA A 10 -4.59 0.69 -7.58
N TYR A 11 -3.90 1.78 -7.95
CA TYR A 11 -4.44 3.14 -7.84
C TYR A 11 -5.60 3.37 -8.83
N GLU A 12 -5.46 2.91 -10.08
CA GLU A 12 -6.51 3.00 -11.11
C GLU A 12 -7.78 2.22 -10.74
N ARG A 13 -7.64 1.09 -10.04
CA ARG A 13 -8.79 0.36 -9.46
C ARG A 13 -9.43 1.06 -8.25
N GLY A 14 -8.83 2.15 -7.77
CA GLY A 14 -9.27 2.86 -6.56
C GLY A 14 -8.95 2.13 -5.26
N GLU A 15 -8.12 1.09 -5.30
CA GLU A 15 -7.73 0.30 -4.12
C GLU A 15 -6.59 0.98 -3.36
N LEU A 16 -5.54 1.40 -4.06
CA LEU A 16 -4.39 2.11 -3.49
C LEU A 16 -4.70 3.61 -3.46
N VAL A 17 -4.59 4.23 -2.28
CA VAL A 17 -4.88 5.66 -2.07
C VAL A 17 -3.59 6.47 -2.06
N LEU A 18 -2.57 5.99 -1.33
CA LEU A 18 -1.27 6.64 -1.20
C LEU A 18 -0.16 5.58 -1.17
N ALA A 19 1.00 5.90 -1.75
CA ALA A 19 2.19 5.06 -1.70
C ALA A 19 3.43 5.95 -1.61
N GLY A 20 4.31 5.68 -0.66
CA GLY A 20 5.54 6.43 -0.51
C GLY A 20 6.63 5.66 0.24
N ALA A 21 7.88 5.92 -0.14
CA ALA A 21 9.02 5.51 0.66
C ALA A 21 9.17 6.44 1.86
N LEU A 22 9.62 5.89 2.99
CA LEU A 22 10.13 6.69 4.10
C LEU A 22 11.45 7.33 3.67
N ALA A 23 11.75 8.49 4.20
CA ALA A 23 12.97 9.23 3.92
C ALA A 23 13.81 9.36 5.19
N ASP A 24 15.12 9.53 5.02
CA ASP A 24 16.08 9.84 6.09
C ASP A 24 16.06 8.85 7.27
N PRO A 25 16.26 7.53 7.04
CA PRO A 25 16.74 6.91 5.80
C PRO A 25 15.62 6.26 4.95
N VAL A 26 15.97 5.87 3.71
CA VAL A 26 15.09 5.09 2.84
C VAL A 26 15.15 3.61 3.23
N ASP A 27 14.51 3.25 4.33
CA ASP A 27 14.53 1.89 4.91
C ASP A 27 13.16 1.19 4.91
N GLY A 28 12.12 1.87 4.43
CA GLY A 28 10.77 1.34 4.38
C GLY A 28 9.85 2.11 3.46
N ALA A 29 8.61 1.61 3.33
CA ALA A 29 7.55 2.27 2.58
C ALA A 29 6.22 2.08 3.28
N VAL A 30 5.31 3.05 3.09
CA VAL A 30 3.93 2.99 3.53
C VAL A 30 3.03 3.12 2.32
N LEU A 31 2.19 2.12 2.15
CA LEU A 31 1.14 2.08 1.13
C LEU A 31 -0.21 1.96 1.84
N VAL A 32 -1.11 2.89 1.55
CA VAL A 32 -2.45 2.97 2.15
C VAL A 32 -3.46 2.48 1.14
N PHE A 33 -4.12 1.37 1.45
CA PHE A 33 -5.21 0.81 0.66
C PHE A 33 -6.57 1.08 1.31
N ARG A 34 -7.60 1.25 0.48
CA ARG A 34 -9.00 1.30 0.92
C ARG A 34 -9.74 0.04 0.50
N GLY A 35 -10.66 -0.40 1.35
CA GLY A 35 -11.51 -1.56 1.09
C GLY A 35 -12.15 -2.10 2.37
N PRO A 36 -13.14 -2.99 2.25
CA PRO A 36 -13.81 -3.59 3.40
C PRO A 36 -12.93 -4.61 4.15
N THR A 37 -11.85 -5.10 3.53
CA THR A 37 -10.96 -6.16 4.03
C THR A 37 -9.49 -5.84 3.69
N PRO A 38 -8.50 -6.51 4.31
CA PRO A 38 -7.07 -6.30 3.99
C PRO A 38 -6.63 -6.89 2.63
N GLN A 39 -7.54 -7.56 1.90
CA GLN A 39 -7.20 -8.44 0.77
C GLN A 39 -6.42 -7.73 -0.34
N ALA A 40 -6.80 -6.51 -0.72
CA ALA A 40 -6.12 -5.75 -1.77
C ALA A 40 -4.65 -5.44 -1.40
N ALA A 41 -4.42 -5.00 -0.16
CA ALA A 41 -3.07 -4.69 0.34
C ALA A 41 -2.19 -5.94 0.41
N GLU A 42 -2.74 -7.06 0.88
CA GLU A 42 -1.99 -8.31 0.94
C GLU A 42 -1.72 -8.91 -0.45
N ALA A 43 -2.69 -8.84 -1.36
CA ALA A 43 -2.51 -9.27 -2.75
C ALA A 43 -1.43 -8.45 -3.44
N PHE A 44 -1.42 -7.13 -3.22
CA PHE A 44 -0.34 -6.26 -3.69
C PHE A 44 1.01 -6.71 -3.13
N ALA A 45 1.14 -6.85 -1.81
CA ALA A 45 2.41 -7.22 -1.19
C ALA A 45 2.92 -8.59 -1.66
N ARG A 46 2.03 -9.56 -1.87
CA ARG A 46 2.39 -10.89 -2.40
C ARG A 46 2.84 -10.86 -3.86
N ALA A 47 2.30 -9.94 -4.67
CA ALA A 47 2.62 -9.79 -6.09
C ALA A 47 3.76 -8.80 -6.37
N ASP A 48 4.15 -8.00 -5.37
CA ASP A 48 5.16 -6.95 -5.51
C ASP A 48 6.53 -7.57 -5.84
N PRO A 49 7.15 -7.22 -6.99
CA PRO A 49 8.50 -7.65 -7.33
C PRO A 49 9.54 -7.30 -6.27
N TYR A 50 9.33 -6.23 -5.48
CA TYR A 50 10.23 -5.90 -4.39
C TYR A 50 10.16 -6.95 -3.27
N VAL A 51 8.99 -7.54 -3.01
CA VAL A 51 8.82 -8.64 -2.05
C VAL A 51 9.32 -9.95 -2.64
N THR A 52 8.89 -10.32 -3.85
CA THR A 52 9.26 -11.61 -4.45
C THR A 52 10.75 -11.72 -4.74
N ASN A 53 11.41 -10.61 -5.07
CA ASN A 53 12.85 -10.55 -5.30
C ASN A 53 13.65 -10.24 -4.03
N LYS A 54 13.01 -10.28 -2.84
CA LYS A 54 13.64 -10.11 -1.52
C LYS A 54 14.30 -8.76 -1.26
N LEU A 55 13.94 -7.71 -2.01
CA LEU A 55 14.33 -6.33 -1.69
C LEU A 55 13.59 -5.84 -0.43
N VAL A 56 12.29 -6.12 -0.36
CA VAL A 56 11.49 -5.98 0.86
C VAL A 56 11.53 -7.33 1.58
N THR A 57 12.24 -7.36 2.70
CA THR A 57 12.45 -8.59 3.48
C THR A 57 11.29 -8.92 4.41
N ARG A 58 10.47 -7.91 4.76
CA ARG A 58 9.30 -8.07 5.62
C ARG A 58 8.23 -7.04 5.29
N TRP A 59 6.98 -7.47 5.31
CA TRP A 59 5.81 -6.59 5.23
C TRP A 59 4.73 -7.05 6.22
N ARG A 60 3.77 -6.18 6.48
CA ARG A 60 2.57 -6.47 7.27
C ARG A 60 1.43 -5.60 6.80
N VAL A 61 0.20 -6.07 6.96
CA VAL A 61 -1.01 -5.29 6.72
C VAL A 61 -1.70 -5.04 8.07
N ARG A 62 -2.14 -3.81 8.30
CA ARG A 62 -2.87 -3.42 9.50
C ARG A 62 -3.97 -2.43 9.12
N LYS A 63 -5.15 -2.57 9.74
CA LYS A 63 -6.25 -1.61 9.59
C LYS A 63 -5.79 -0.21 10.01
N TRP A 64 -6.01 0.77 9.14
CA TRP A 64 -5.85 2.19 9.44
C TRP A 64 -7.23 2.78 9.75
N THR A 65 -7.43 3.25 10.97
CA THR A 65 -8.67 3.96 11.34
C THR A 65 -8.50 5.43 11.00
N THR A 66 -9.04 5.85 9.85
CA THR A 66 -8.94 7.23 9.38
C THR A 66 -9.92 8.12 10.13
N VAL A 67 -9.43 9.20 10.76
CA VAL A 67 -10.25 10.19 11.49
C VAL A 67 -10.48 11.45 10.64
N VAL A 68 -9.53 11.79 9.78
CA VAL A 68 -9.58 12.95 8.87
C VAL A 68 -9.02 12.51 7.52
N GLY A 69 -9.70 12.88 6.43
CA GLY A 69 -9.28 12.58 5.07
C GLY A 69 -10.45 12.44 4.11
N GLU A 70 -10.14 12.29 2.83
CA GLU A 70 -11.16 12.09 1.79
C GLU A 70 -11.96 10.80 2.03
N GLY A 71 -13.29 10.89 1.94
CA GLY A 71 -14.19 9.76 2.13
C GLY A 71 -14.40 9.32 3.59
N VAL A 72 -13.91 10.09 4.57
CA VAL A 72 -14.27 9.91 5.97
C VAL A 72 -15.55 10.71 6.26
N THR A 73 -16.56 10.04 6.82
CA THR A 73 -17.68 10.73 7.47
C THR A 73 -17.29 10.91 8.94
N PRO A 74 -17.16 12.15 9.44
CA PRO A 74 -16.98 12.38 10.87
C PRO A 74 -18.15 11.78 11.66
N PRO A 75 -17.93 11.35 12.91
CA PRO A 75 -19.02 10.94 13.79
C PRO A 75 -20.03 12.08 14.03
#